data_AF-A0A0R3WYW9-F1
#
_entry.id   AF-A0A0R3WYW9-F1
#
_cell.length_a   1.000
_cell.length_b   1.000
_cell.length_c   1.000
_cell.angle_alpha   90.00
_cell.angle_beta   90.00
_cell.angle_gamma   90.00
#
_symmetry.space_group_name_H-M   'P 1'
#
loop_
_entity.id
_entity.type
_entity.pdbx_description
1 polymer ?
#
loop_
_entity_poly.entity_id
_entity_poly.type
_entity_poly.pdbx_seq_one_letter_code
_entity_poly.pdbx_strand_id
1 'polypeptide(L)' 'LVPYYRQILPTFNLFANCNKNIGDAIEYSQRKNENIGDLINETLRIMETKGGKYAYFNIKYMIPVYESNLLQ' A
#
# COMPACT_ATOMS: atom_id res chain seq x y z
N LEU A 1 -3.83 15.52 2.04
CA LEU A 1 -2.95 14.57 2.77
C LEU A 1 -1.52 14.54 2.21
N VAL A 2 -1.31 14.68 0.90
CA VAL A 2 -0.01 14.61 0.22
C VAL A 2 1.18 15.31 0.93
N PRO A 3 1.07 16.54 1.44
CA PRO A 3 2.19 17.20 2.14
C PRO A 3 2.73 16.43 3.36
N TYR A 4 1.89 15.58 3.97
CA TYR A 4 2.21 14.81 5.18
C TYR A 4 2.72 13.39 4.90
N TYR A 5 2.84 12.98 3.63
CA TYR A 5 3.28 11.63 3.27
C TYR A 5 4.66 11.28 3.85
N ARG A 6 5.56 12.27 3.96
CA ARG A 6 6.90 12.07 4.54
C ARG A 6 6.87 11.62 6.01
N GLN A 7 5.81 11.95 6.73
CA GLN A 7 5.66 11.64 8.15
C GLN A 7 4.95 10.30 8.37
N ILE A 8 3.96 10.00 7.53
CA ILE A 8 3.05 8.86 7.72
C ILE A 8 3.56 7.59 7.02
N LEU A 9 4.07 7.74 5.79
CA LEU A 9 4.44 6.60 4.94
C LEU A 9 5.69 5.80 5.36
N PRO A 10 6.67 6.33 6.12
CA PRO A 10 7.78 5.51 6.61
C PRO A 10 7.34 4.27 7.39
N THR A 11 6.28 4.40 8.20
CA THR A 11 5.71 3.26 8.94
C THR A 11 5.07 2.23 8.00
N PHE A 12 4.44 2.67 6.92
CA PHE A 12 3.84 1.78 5.94
C PHE A 12 4.92 0.98 5.19
N ASN A 13 6.05 1.62 4.89
CA ASN A 13 7.18 0.95 4.25
C ASN A 13 7.73 -0.23 5.07
N LEU A 14 7.67 -0.15 6.40
CA LEU A 14 8.11 -1.24 7.29
C LEU A 14 7.28 -2.52 7.11
N PHE A 15 5.99 -2.37 6.77
CA PHE A 15 5.03 -3.48 6.69
C PHE A 15 4.51 -3.75 5.28
N ALA A 16 4.97 -3.00 4.27
CA ALA A 16 4.47 -3.10 2.89
C ALA A 16 4.63 -4.50 2.28
N ASN A 17 5.64 -5.26 2.73
CA ASN A 17 5.90 -6.63 2.28
C ASN A 17 5.45 -7.70 3.29
N CYS A 18 4.75 -7.32 4.36
CA CYS A 18 4.27 -8.26 5.38
C CYS A 18 3.00 -8.97 4.93
N ASN A 19 3.13 -9.78 3.88
CA ASN A 19 2.06 -10.63 3.37
C ASN A 19 2.17 -12.03 3.95
N LYS A 20 1.01 -12.63 4.22
CA LYS A 20 0.93 -14.01 4.69
C LYS A 20 1.20 -14.96 3.52
N ASN A 21 2.28 -15.73 3.60
CA ASN A 21 2.57 -16.77 2.62
C ASN A 21 1.96 -18.09 3.10
N ILE A 22 0.97 -18.61 2.37
CA ILE A 22 0.23 -19.82 2.71
C ILE A 22 0.43 -20.97 1.71
N GLY A 23 1.34 -20.82 0.73
CA GLY A 23 1.59 -21.81 -0.30
C GLY A 23 0.31 -22.14 -1.10
N ASP A 24 0.04 -23.44 -1.25
CA ASP A 24 -1.14 -23.94 -1.98
C ASP A 24 -2.45 -23.92 -1.17
N ALA A 25 -2.41 -23.42 0.08
CA ALA A 25 -3.61 -23.30 0.90
C ALA A 25 -4.47 -22.09 0.49
N ILE A 26 -5.77 -22.18 0.74
CA ILE A 26 -6.72 -21.08 0.48
C ILE A 26 -6.89 -20.25 1.75
N GLU A 27 -6.75 -18.93 1.66
CA GLU A 27 -7.01 -18.03 2.78
C GLU A 27 -8.51 -17.75 2.95
N TYR A 28 -9.15 -18.41 3.91
CA TYR A 28 -10.57 -18.19 4.19
C TYR A 28 -10.85 -16.92 5.02
N SER A 29 -9.82 -16.33 5.65
CA SER A 29 -9.92 -15.12 6.47
C SER A 29 -9.83 -13.81 5.70
N GLN A 30 -9.76 -13.83 4.36
CA GLN A 30 -9.64 -12.63 3.52
C GLN A 30 -10.68 -11.55 3.84
N ARG A 31 -11.93 -11.94 4.10
CA ARG A 31 -13.02 -11.00 4.47
C ARG A 31 -12.79 -10.25 5.78
N LYS A 32 -11.87 -10.73 6.62
CA LYS A 32 -11.51 -10.10 7.90
C LYS A 32 -10.41 -9.06 7.76
N ASN A 33 -9.79 -8.92 6.59
CA ASN A 33 -8.70 -7.97 6.32
C ASN A 33 -7.55 -8.06 7.35
N GLU A 34 -7.15 -9.28 7.71
CA GLU A 34 -6.09 -9.50 8.70
C GLU A 34 -4.68 -9.38 8.09
N ASN A 35 -4.56 -9.41 6.76
CA ASN A 35 -3.28 -9.20 6.08
C ASN A 35 -2.98 -7.70 5.97
N ILE A 36 -2.00 -7.24 6.75
CA ILE A 36 -1.59 -5.84 6.80
C ILE A 36 -0.96 -5.36 5.48
N GLY A 37 -0.24 -6.23 4.76
CA GLY A 37 0.38 -5.85 3.48
C GLY A 37 -0.67 -5.54 2.42
N ASP A 38 -1.73 -6.35 2.34
CA ASP A 38 -2.87 -6.11 1.45
C ASP A 38 -3.60 -4.80 1.81
N LEU A 39 -3.83 -4.58 3.11
CA LEU A 39 -4.44 -3.33 3.60
C LEU A 39 -3.60 -2.08 3.28
N ILE A 40 -2.28 -2.17 3.44
CA ILE A 40 -1.36 -1.08 3.09
C ILE A 40 -1.46 -0.78 1.59
N ASN A 41 -1.41 -1.80 0.74
CA ASN A 41 -1.51 -1.64 -0.71
C ASN A 41 -2.84 -1.01 -1.13
N GLU A 42 -3.97 -1.47 -0.57
CA GLU A 42 -5.29 -0.89 -0.83
C GLU A 42 -5.34 0.58 -0.39
N THR A 43 -4.80 0.89 0.79
CA THR A 43 -4.76 2.26 1.32
C THR A 43 -3.93 3.18 0.44
N LEU A 44 -2.73 2.75 0.02
CA LEU A 44 -1.86 3.53 -0.87
C LEU A 44 -2.52 3.80 -2.22
N ARG A 45 -3.29 2.84 -2.75
CA ARG A 45 -4.07 3.02 -3.97
C ARG A 45 -5.16 4.09 -3.83
N ILE A 46 -5.87 4.10 -2.71
CA ILE A 46 -6.86 5.15 -2.42
C ILE A 46 -6.16 6.51 -2.29
N MET A 47 -5.02 6.56 -1.61
CA MET A 47 -4.21 7.77 -1.43
C MET A 47 -3.68 8.32 -2.76
N GLU A 48 -3.26 7.46 -3.69
CA GLU A 48 -2.88 7.84 -5.04
C GLU A 48 -4.07 8.43 -5.81
N THR A 49 -5.19 7.69 -5.84
CA THR A 49 -6.39 8.05 -6.60
C THR A 49 -7.01 9.37 -6.11
N LYS A 50 -6.98 9.64 -4.80
CA LYS A 50 -7.54 10.86 -4.20
C LYS A 50 -6.51 11.99 -4.07
N GLY A 51 -5.23 11.70 -4.13
CA GLY A 51 -4.15 12.67 -3.87
C GLY A 51 -3.76 13.53 -5.06
N GLY A 52 -4.26 13.25 -6.26
CA GLY A 52 -4.02 14.02 -7.48
C GLY A 52 -2.65 13.77 -8.13
N LYS A 53 -2.26 14.64 -9.07
CA LYS A 53 -1.13 14.44 -10.01
C LYS A 53 0.20 14.04 -9.36
N TYR A 54 0.50 14.55 -8.16
CA TYR A 54 1.78 14.32 -7.48
C TYR A 54 1.74 13.21 -6.43
N ALA A 55 0.59 12.56 -6.22
CA ALA A 55 0.44 11.56 -5.17
C ALA A 55 1.35 10.36 -5.40
N TYR A 56 1.32 9.79 -6.61
CA TYR A 56 2.18 8.65 -6.97
C TYR A 56 3.66 8.94 -6.75
N PHE A 57 4.16 10.08 -7.23
CA PHE A 57 5.56 10.46 -7.06
C PHE A 57 5.98 10.51 -5.59
N ASN A 58 5.15 11.11 -4.73
CA ASN A 58 5.44 11.20 -3.30
C ASN A 58 5.35 9.83 -2.59
N ILE A 59 4.39 8.97 -2.99
CA ILE A 59 4.27 7.61 -2.46
C ILE A 59 5.48 6.78 -2.87
N LYS A 60 5.83 6.75 -4.15
CA LYS A 60 6.96 5.99 -4.70
C LYS A 60 8.30 6.40 -4.09
N TYR A 61 8.46 7.69 -3.80
CA TYR A 61 9.65 8.20 -3.11
C TYR A 61 9.77 7.68 -1.67
N MET A 62 8.65 7.47 -0.97
CA MET A 62 8.62 7.00 0.42
C MET A 62 8.59 5.48 0.53
N ILE A 63 7.95 4.80 -0.42
CA ILE A 63 7.74 3.35 -0.45
C ILE A 63 8.17 2.85 -1.83
N PRO A 64 9.46 2.51 -2.01
CA PRO A 64 10.01 2.15 -3.32
C PRO A 64 9.35 0.92 -3.96
N VAL A 65 8.82 0.02 -3.15
CA VAL A 65 8.16 -1.23 -3.58
C VAL A 65 6.73 -1.02 -4.09
N TYR A 66 6.12 0.15 -3.85
CA TYR A 66 4.76 0.41 -4.32
C TYR A 66 4.73 0.56 -5.84
N GLU A 67 3.74 -0.06 -6.49
CA GLU A 67 3.51 0.04 -7.94
C GLU A 67 2.11 0.61 -8.20
N SER A 68 1.99 1.47 -9.22
CA SER A 68 0.71 2.09 -9.56
C SER A 68 -0.12 1.16 -10.43
N ASN A 69 -1.36 0.92 -10.02
CA ASN A 69 -2.36 0.20 -10.82
C ASN A 69 -3.16 1.10 -11.76
N LEU A 70 -2.85 2.41 -11.84
CA LEU A 70 -3.49 3.35 -12.77
C LEU A 70 -2.74 3.45 -14.12
N LEU A 71 -1.55 2.86 -14.21
CA LEU A 71 -0.70 2.83 -15.40
C LEU A 71 -0.71 1.48 -16.14
N GLN A 72 -1.60 0.54 -15.73
CA GLN A 72 -1.92 -0.70 -16.45
C GLN A 72 -3.10 -0.49 -17.39
#